data_AF-A0A067NR82-F1
#
_entry.id   AF-A0A067NR82-F1
#
_cell.length_a   1.000
_cell.length_b   1.000
_cell.length_c   1.000
_cell.angle_alpha   90.00
_cell.angle_beta   90.00
_cell.angle_gamma   90.00
#
_symmetry.space_group_name_H-M   'P 1'
#
loop_
_entity.id
_entity.type
_entity.pdbx_description
1 polymer ?
#
loop_
_entity_poly.entity_id
_entity_poly.type
_entity_poly.pdbx_seq_one_letter_code
_entity_poly.pdbx_strand_id
1 'polypeptide(L)'
;MSKTFESLPVELIADILGELDLESLVKLAYLSRRLHTIASDASINPWRRPILRTLRCLPHSSSTDAISPSTSRPRSYTSTISTMLYETPLRTLGVRSVVPRQNWVEILSIANPGYLLYHAVIPNMSDREWEECFKRRFLPGWRRWKNDGNWREAFLKMLHRVQHRSSVSCTSDEAWTKYIVLNRNGSANELENSSRNFNPLAMFNELKLQNNLAHLETRIRLVLEIADVRILAFGTLTRPRAQRNVNKNAHCFLHPPGIDMQGCTGNDPQSAPAVDDHGVYPMQELNASMNPVSPSGPYTRLAHPRPNPSHANYPFYTPGGGDKRWLGSGEVEEEGLQWVGGMMIVAQLLGPHTHDVSSDWPPLQDLDLAVGPGRSNYGSFTWSDLAVVAPWMEERITNKISGAGLGH
;
A
#
# COMPACT_ATOMS: atom_id res chain seq x y z
N MET A 1 13.19 34.50 37.78
CA MET A 1 12.01 34.73 36.92
C MET A 1 11.50 33.39 36.44
N SER A 2 10.26 33.00 36.76
CA SER A 2 9.67 31.76 36.24
C SER A 2 9.33 31.94 34.77
N LYS A 3 9.94 31.16 33.88
CA LYS A 3 9.51 31.11 32.47
C LYS A 3 8.12 30.49 32.41
N THR A 4 7.12 31.25 31.96
CA THR A 4 5.77 30.75 31.74
C THR A 4 5.73 29.95 30.44
N PHE A 5 4.80 29.00 30.31
CA PHE A 5 4.62 28.23 29.07
C PHE A 5 4.38 29.14 27.85
N GLU A 6 3.68 30.26 28.06
CA GLU A 6 3.46 31.28 27.04
C GLU A 6 4.75 32.01 26.63
N SER A 7 5.86 31.90 27.35
CA SER A 7 7.13 32.50 26.89
C SER A 7 7.86 31.68 25.81
N LEU A 8 7.39 30.45 25.52
CA LEU A 8 8.03 29.57 24.54
C LEU A 8 7.75 30.00 23.08
N PRO A 9 8.67 29.74 22.15
CA PRO A 9 8.43 29.81 20.70
C PRO A 9 7.19 29.01 20.26
N VAL A 10 6.49 29.49 19.24
CA VAL A 10 5.21 28.90 18.78
C VAL A 10 5.40 27.49 18.21
N GLU A 11 6.55 27.24 17.60
CA GLU A 11 6.94 25.95 17.03
C GLU A 11 7.10 24.90 18.13
N LEU A 12 7.75 25.27 19.24
CA LEU A 12 7.90 24.39 20.40
C LEU A 12 6.56 24.12 21.10
N ILE A 13 5.70 25.14 21.21
CA ILE A 13 4.35 24.95 21.76
C ILE A 13 3.57 23.97 20.88
N ALA A 14 3.60 24.14 19.55
CA ALA A 14 2.89 23.26 18.64
C ALA A 14 3.44 21.82 18.65
N ASP A 15 4.76 21.64 18.77
CA ASP A 15 5.38 20.32 18.90
C ASP A 15 4.91 19.62 20.19
N ILE A 16 4.86 20.34 21.32
CA ILE A 16 4.31 19.83 22.59
C ILE A 16 2.82 19.49 22.44
N LEU A 17 2.03 20.37 21.81
CA LEU A 17 0.61 20.12 21.54
C LEU A 17 0.39 18.89 20.64
N GLY A 18 1.30 18.62 19.71
CA GLY A 18 1.27 17.47 18.82
C GLY A 18 1.54 16.13 19.50
N GLU A 19 2.04 16.12 20.73
CA GLU A 19 2.23 14.89 21.51
C GLU A 19 1.02 14.48 22.33
N LEU A 20 0.05 15.37 22.51
CA LEU A 20 -1.16 15.14 23.29
C LEU A 20 -2.14 14.20 22.57
N ASP A 21 -3.03 13.57 23.34
CA ASP A 21 -4.21 12.91 22.77
C ASP A 21 -5.19 13.96 22.19
N LEU A 22 -6.13 13.51 21.34
CA LEU A 22 -7.06 14.42 20.67
C LEU A 22 -7.99 15.16 21.63
N GLU A 23 -8.39 14.54 22.74
CA GLU A 23 -9.30 15.17 23.70
C GLU A 23 -8.61 16.30 24.47
N SER A 24 -7.40 16.04 24.96
CA SER A 24 -6.53 16.98 25.65
C SER A 24 -6.15 18.13 24.74
N LEU A 25 -5.77 17.85 23.48
CA LEU A 25 -5.47 18.89 22.50
C LEU A 25 -6.67 19.81 22.24
N VAL A 26 -7.87 19.24 22.08
CA VAL A 26 -9.10 20.02 21.96
C VAL A 26 -9.31 20.92 23.16
N LYS A 27 -9.17 20.41 24.39
CA LYS A 27 -9.35 21.23 25.61
C LYS A 27 -8.34 22.37 25.66
N LEU A 28 -7.04 22.09 25.46
CA LEU A 28 -5.98 23.10 25.51
C LEU A 28 -6.14 24.18 24.45
N ALA A 29 -6.59 23.82 23.25
CA ALA A 29 -6.80 24.77 22.16
C ALA A 29 -7.84 25.86 22.50
N TYR A 30 -8.71 25.63 23.49
CA TYR A 30 -9.71 26.60 23.96
C TYR A 30 -9.35 27.28 25.29
N LEU A 31 -8.21 26.96 25.93
CA LEU A 31 -7.82 27.57 27.20
C LEU A 31 -7.30 29.00 27.06
N SER A 32 -6.66 29.34 25.94
CA SER A 32 -6.17 30.71 25.69
C SER A 32 -6.25 31.08 24.22
N ARG A 33 -6.36 32.39 23.92
CA ARG A 33 -6.39 32.89 22.54
C ARG A 33 -5.13 32.51 21.76
N ARG A 34 -3.97 32.54 22.43
CA ARG A 34 -2.70 32.18 21.81
C ARG A 34 -2.66 30.71 21.43
N LEU A 35 -3.09 29.81 22.31
CA LEU A 35 -3.16 28.38 22.01
C LEU A 35 -4.15 28.09 20.90
N HIS A 36 -5.30 28.79 20.89
CA HIS A 36 -6.24 28.71 19.78
C HIS A 36 -5.58 29.13 18.45
N THR A 37 -4.89 30.26 18.41
CA THR A 37 -4.20 30.74 17.19
C THR A 37 -3.16 29.72 16.71
N ILE A 38 -2.30 29.21 17.61
CA ILE A 38 -1.28 28.20 17.27
C ILE A 38 -1.95 26.92 16.76
N ALA A 39 -3.00 26.43 17.42
CA ALA A 39 -3.70 25.23 17.02
C ALA A 39 -4.43 25.40 15.67
N SER A 40 -4.94 26.58 15.37
CA SER A 40 -5.61 26.88 14.10
C SER A 40 -4.64 27.14 12.93
N ASP A 41 -3.34 27.28 13.19
CA ASP A 41 -2.34 27.55 12.16
C ASP A 41 -2.04 26.28 11.34
N ALA A 42 -2.35 26.33 10.06
CA ALA A 42 -2.14 25.22 9.13
C ALA A 42 -0.66 24.96 8.81
N SER A 43 0.23 25.93 9.03
CA SER A 43 1.66 25.80 8.75
C SER A 43 2.38 24.94 9.78
N ILE A 44 2.02 25.08 11.06
CA ILE A 44 2.62 24.32 12.17
C ILE A 44 1.80 23.06 12.48
N ASN A 45 0.47 23.15 12.37
CA ASN A 45 -0.49 22.04 12.40
C ASN A 45 -0.24 20.97 13.48
N PRO A 46 -0.43 21.30 14.77
CA PRO A 46 -0.22 20.35 15.87
C PRO A 46 -1.19 19.16 15.83
N TRP A 47 -2.29 19.23 15.09
CA TRP A 47 -3.30 18.17 14.99
C TRP A 47 -2.83 16.94 14.22
N ARG A 48 -1.83 17.07 13.34
CA ARG A 48 -1.44 16.02 12.39
C ARG A 48 -1.00 14.73 13.11
N ARG A 49 -0.11 14.82 14.10
CA ARG A 49 0.41 13.65 14.83
C ARG A 49 -0.69 12.95 15.65
N PRO A 50 -1.50 13.64 16.48
CA PRO A 50 -2.56 12.99 17.24
C PRO A 50 -3.64 12.34 16.36
N ILE A 51 -4.01 12.99 15.25
CA ILE A 51 -4.95 12.42 14.27
C ILE A 51 -4.38 11.13 13.69
N LEU A 52 -3.14 11.15 13.18
CA LEU A 52 -2.53 9.96 12.58
C LEU A 52 -2.34 8.83 13.59
N ARG A 53 -1.98 9.15 14.84
CA ARG A 53 -1.90 8.16 15.94
C ARG A 53 -3.26 7.48 16.13
N THR A 54 -4.32 8.27 16.25
CA THR A 54 -5.70 7.76 16.41
C THR A 54 -6.16 6.93 15.21
N LEU A 55 -5.85 7.36 13.98
CA LEU A 55 -6.22 6.64 12.77
C LEU A 55 -5.49 5.30 12.61
N ARG A 56 -4.25 5.21 13.12
CA ARG A 56 -3.40 4.01 13.03
C ARG A 56 -3.59 3.05 14.19
N CYS A 57 -3.95 3.54 15.37
CA CYS A 57 -4.24 2.73 16.56
C CYS A 57 -5.60 2.01 16.47
N LEU A 58 -6.11 1.72 15.27
CA LEU A 58 -7.20 0.76 15.13
C LEU A 58 -6.78 -0.52 15.84
N PRO A 59 -7.63 -1.09 16.72
CA PRO A 59 -7.27 -2.27 17.48
C PRO A 59 -7.02 -3.40 16.49
N HIS A 60 -5.76 -3.61 16.13
CA HIS A 60 -5.31 -4.91 15.70
C HIS A 60 -5.59 -5.82 16.88
N SER A 61 -6.34 -6.87 16.60
CA SER A 61 -6.59 -7.99 17.47
C SER A 61 -5.27 -8.63 17.91
N SER A 62 -4.57 -8.00 18.85
CA SER A 62 -3.41 -8.54 19.56
C SER A 62 -3.45 -7.95 20.95
N SER A 63 -4.07 -8.61 21.92
CA SER A 63 -3.42 -9.60 22.79
C SER A 63 -4.56 -10.34 23.51
N THR A 64 -4.83 -11.64 23.31
CA THR A 64 -4.12 -12.76 23.96
C THR A 64 -3.38 -12.43 25.26
N ASP A 65 -3.98 -11.59 26.12
CA ASP A 65 -3.58 -11.54 27.51
C ASP A 65 -3.95 -12.88 28.17
N ALA A 66 -2.90 -13.71 28.31
CA ALA A 66 -2.70 -14.76 29.29
C ALA A 66 -3.96 -15.49 29.76
N ILE A 67 -4.27 -16.62 29.12
CA ILE A 67 -5.09 -17.67 29.73
C ILE A 67 -4.29 -18.21 30.92
N SER A 68 -4.56 -17.64 32.10
CA SER A 68 -4.47 -18.37 33.35
C SER A 68 -5.59 -19.41 33.36
N PRO A 69 -5.31 -20.70 33.59
CA PRO A 69 -6.33 -21.72 33.58
C PRO A 69 -6.98 -21.79 34.97
N SER A 70 -8.09 -21.08 35.20
CA SER A 70 -9.06 -21.52 36.21
C SER A 70 -10.37 -20.73 36.20
N THR A 71 -11.44 -21.50 36.31
CA THR A 71 -12.78 -21.14 36.81
C THR A 71 -13.81 -20.68 35.77
N SER A 72 -14.58 -21.68 35.35
CA SER A 72 -15.86 -21.61 34.66
C SER A 72 -16.81 -20.56 35.23
N ARG A 73 -17.05 -19.48 34.46
CA ARG A 73 -18.30 -18.73 34.49
C ARG A 73 -18.76 -18.47 33.05
N PRO A 74 -20.07 -18.55 32.75
CA PRO A 74 -20.58 -18.23 31.43
C PRO A 74 -20.42 -16.73 31.18
N ARG A 75 -19.49 -16.35 30.29
CA ARG A 75 -19.33 -14.99 29.80
C ARG A 75 -20.51 -14.66 28.89
N SER A 76 -21.30 -13.67 29.28
CA SER A 76 -22.31 -13.03 28.46
C SER A 76 -21.68 -12.49 27.18
N TYR A 77 -22.14 -12.98 26.02
CA TYR A 77 -21.72 -12.52 24.70
C TYR A 77 -22.39 -11.18 24.36
N THR A 78 -21.83 -10.07 24.85
CA THR A 78 -22.18 -8.72 24.37
C THR A 78 -20.98 -7.95 23.82
N SER A 79 -19.84 -8.61 23.61
CA SER A 79 -18.61 -7.99 23.10
C SER A 79 -18.38 -8.33 21.62
N THR A 80 -19.22 -7.80 20.73
CA THR A 80 -19.04 -7.98 19.27
C THR A 80 -19.22 -6.71 18.44
N ILE A 81 -19.43 -5.54 19.06
CA ILE A 81 -19.52 -4.24 18.34
C ILE A 81 -18.49 -3.23 18.91
N SER A 82 -17.51 -3.71 19.68
CA SER A 82 -16.38 -2.88 20.14
C SER A 82 -15.25 -2.78 19.11
N THR A 83 -15.40 -3.43 17.96
CA THR A 83 -14.46 -3.40 16.85
C THR A 83 -14.69 -2.15 15.99
N MET A 84 -13.72 -1.23 16.01
CA MET A 84 -13.52 -0.13 15.04
C MET A 84 -14.21 1.23 15.28
N LEU A 85 -14.55 1.57 16.52
CA LEU A 85 -15.01 2.93 16.81
C LEU A 85 -13.84 3.81 17.24
N TYR A 86 -13.40 4.70 16.35
CA TYR A 86 -12.49 5.78 16.72
C TYR A 86 -13.04 6.57 17.91
N GLU A 87 -12.12 7.16 18.68
CA GLU A 87 -12.43 7.96 19.86
C GLU A 87 -13.45 9.07 19.55
N THR A 88 -14.29 9.38 20.52
CA THR A 88 -15.33 10.42 20.43
C THR A 88 -14.81 11.79 19.94
N PRO A 89 -13.62 12.27 20.35
CA PRO A 89 -13.07 13.53 19.84
C PRO A 89 -12.99 13.56 18.31
N LEU A 90 -12.52 12.48 17.66
CA LEU A 90 -12.35 12.41 16.21
C LEU A 90 -13.68 12.64 15.47
N ARG A 91 -14.79 12.12 16.01
CA ARG A 91 -16.14 12.26 15.42
C ARG A 91 -16.57 13.72 15.30
N THR A 92 -16.23 14.53 16.29
CA THR A 92 -16.67 15.92 16.42
C THR A 92 -15.69 16.95 15.86
N LEU A 93 -14.51 16.53 15.39
CA LEU A 93 -13.47 17.45 14.91
C LEU A 93 -13.96 18.37 13.79
N GLY A 94 -14.91 17.94 12.95
CA GLY A 94 -15.33 18.71 11.78
C GLY A 94 -16.22 19.90 12.11
N VAL A 95 -16.78 19.95 13.32
CA VAL A 95 -17.54 21.09 13.83
C VAL A 95 -16.61 22.19 14.38
N ARG A 96 -15.36 21.84 14.67
CA ARG A 96 -14.44 22.72 15.38
C ARG A 96 -13.64 23.59 14.41
N SER A 97 -13.86 24.90 14.46
CA SER A 97 -13.14 25.89 13.65
C SER A 97 -11.63 25.93 13.92
N VAL A 98 -11.19 25.45 15.08
CA VAL A 98 -9.77 25.41 15.47
C VAL A 98 -8.96 24.33 14.73
N VAL A 99 -9.63 23.38 14.07
CA VAL A 99 -8.97 22.31 13.32
C VAL A 99 -8.81 22.75 11.85
N PRO A 100 -7.58 22.87 11.32
CA PRO A 100 -7.37 23.19 9.93
C PRO A 100 -8.07 22.20 8.99
N ARG A 101 -8.77 22.70 7.95
CA ARG A 101 -9.47 21.86 6.96
C ARG A 101 -8.54 20.90 6.22
N GLN A 102 -7.27 21.26 6.06
CA GLN A 102 -6.25 20.41 5.44
C GLN A 102 -6.10 19.05 6.15
N ASN A 103 -6.37 18.98 7.46
CA ASN A 103 -6.34 17.71 8.19
C ASN A 103 -7.45 16.75 7.75
N TRP A 104 -8.58 17.28 7.29
CA TRP A 104 -9.68 16.46 6.78
C TRP A 104 -9.34 15.78 5.46
N VAL A 105 -8.48 16.37 4.64
CA VAL A 105 -7.94 15.69 3.45
C VAL A 105 -7.18 14.42 3.84
N GLU A 106 -6.42 14.48 4.93
CA GLU A 106 -5.68 13.34 5.45
C GLU A 106 -6.60 12.31 6.13
N ILE A 107 -7.53 12.75 6.97
CA ILE A 107 -8.52 11.88 7.63
C ILE A 107 -9.33 11.11 6.58
N LEU A 108 -9.90 11.81 5.59
CA LEU A 108 -10.70 11.18 4.54
C LEU A 108 -9.88 10.21 3.69
N SER A 109 -8.58 10.43 3.54
CA SER A 109 -7.72 9.53 2.76
C SER A 109 -7.37 8.20 3.46
N ILE A 110 -7.46 8.12 4.79
CA ILE A 110 -6.97 6.96 5.57
C ILE A 110 -8.07 6.31 6.40
N ALA A 111 -9.01 7.09 6.93
CA ALA A 111 -9.96 6.59 7.92
C ALA A 111 -10.86 5.47 7.37
N ASN A 112 -11.30 4.59 8.26
CA ASN A 112 -12.15 3.45 7.93
C ASN A 112 -13.43 3.91 7.21
N PRO A 113 -13.87 3.24 6.12
CA PRO A 113 -15.06 3.62 5.38
C PRO A 113 -16.34 3.69 6.22
N GLY A 114 -16.59 2.69 7.08
CA GLY A 114 -17.76 2.65 7.95
C GLY A 114 -17.80 3.84 8.92
N TYR A 115 -16.65 4.21 9.49
CA TYR A 115 -16.57 5.41 10.34
C TYR A 115 -16.96 6.68 9.58
N LEU A 116 -16.40 6.87 8.39
CA LEU A 116 -16.66 8.07 7.59
C LEU A 116 -18.11 8.18 7.11
N LEU A 117 -18.75 7.04 6.81
CA LEU A 117 -20.14 6.99 6.33
C LEU A 117 -21.16 7.20 7.45
N TYR A 118 -20.92 6.66 8.64
CA TYR A 118 -21.95 6.56 9.68
C TYR A 118 -21.68 7.37 10.95
N HIS A 119 -20.44 7.83 11.17
CA HIS A 119 -20.05 8.43 12.46
C HIS A 119 -19.33 9.77 12.35
N ALA A 120 -18.58 10.01 11.28
CA ALA A 120 -17.79 11.23 11.13
C ALA A 120 -18.67 12.45 10.80
N VAL A 121 -18.49 13.55 11.53
CA VAL A 121 -19.05 14.84 11.13
C VAL A 121 -18.04 15.52 10.21
N ILE A 122 -18.27 15.45 8.90
CA ILE A 122 -17.36 15.99 7.88
C ILE A 122 -17.64 17.49 7.69
N PRO A 123 -16.62 18.38 7.76
CA PRO A 123 -16.82 19.81 7.53
C PRO A 123 -17.21 20.11 6.07
N ASN A 124 -17.70 21.32 5.82
CA ASN A 124 -17.92 21.77 4.45
C ASN A 124 -16.56 22.00 3.76
N MET A 125 -16.23 21.15 2.79
CA MET A 125 -15.00 21.19 1.99
C MET A 125 -15.32 21.59 0.56
N SER A 126 -14.39 22.30 -0.08
CA SER A 126 -14.46 22.66 -1.49
C SER A 126 -14.35 21.44 -2.39
N ASP A 127 -14.87 21.55 -3.61
CA ASP A 127 -14.83 20.47 -4.61
C ASP A 127 -13.39 20.03 -4.94
N ARG A 128 -12.43 20.97 -4.91
CA ARG A 128 -10.99 20.70 -5.07
C ARG A 128 -10.41 19.85 -3.94
N GLU A 129 -10.82 20.11 -2.70
CA GLU A 129 -10.38 19.31 -1.55
C GLU A 129 -10.97 17.90 -1.62
N TRP A 130 -12.23 17.75 -2.05
CA TRP A 130 -12.84 16.44 -2.28
C TRP A 130 -12.16 15.66 -3.41
N GLU A 131 -11.80 16.32 -4.51
CA GLU A 131 -11.01 15.72 -5.59
C GLU A 131 -9.66 15.20 -5.05
N GLU A 132 -8.99 15.99 -4.23
CA GLU A 132 -7.72 15.61 -3.61
C GLU A 132 -7.90 14.42 -2.66
N CYS A 133 -8.97 14.38 -1.86
CA CYS A 133 -9.31 13.23 -1.02
C CYS A 133 -9.52 11.96 -1.86
N PHE A 134 -10.27 12.09 -2.97
CA PHE A 134 -10.54 10.98 -3.87
C PHE A 134 -9.26 10.41 -4.47
N LYS A 135 -8.40 11.29 -5.01
CA LYS A 135 -7.12 10.90 -5.60
C LYS A 135 -6.24 10.21 -4.57
N ARG A 136 -6.13 10.76 -3.35
CA ARG A 136 -5.31 10.19 -2.27
C ARG A 136 -5.78 8.82 -1.79
N ARG A 137 -7.08 8.52 -1.86
CA ARG A 137 -7.64 7.29 -1.31
C ARG A 137 -7.77 6.17 -2.35
N PHE A 138 -8.31 6.49 -3.51
CA PHE A 138 -8.78 5.50 -4.49
C PHE A 138 -7.85 5.38 -5.70
N LEU A 139 -7.95 4.24 -6.37
CA LEU A 139 -7.26 4.00 -7.63
C LEU A 139 -7.77 4.94 -8.74
N PRO A 140 -6.88 5.48 -9.60
CA PRO A 140 -7.27 6.39 -10.69
C PRO A 140 -8.36 5.85 -11.62
N GLY A 141 -8.34 4.54 -11.91
CA GLY A 141 -9.31 3.85 -12.75
C GLY A 141 -10.73 3.91 -12.20
N TRP A 142 -10.87 4.19 -10.89
CA TRP A 142 -12.17 4.31 -10.22
C TRP A 142 -12.78 5.70 -10.42
N ARG A 143 -12.07 6.65 -11.03
CA ARG A 143 -12.62 7.96 -11.42
C ARG A 143 -13.80 7.84 -12.38
N ARG A 144 -13.93 6.72 -13.10
CA ARG A 144 -15.08 6.41 -13.98
C ARG A 144 -16.43 6.51 -13.25
N TRP A 145 -16.43 6.41 -11.92
CA TRP A 145 -17.64 6.45 -11.10
C TRP A 145 -18.08 7.83 -10.66
N LYS A 146 -17.34 8.89 -11.00
CA LYS A 146 -17.74 10.27 -10.71
C LYS A 146 -19.03 10.67 -11.46
N ASN A 147 -19.24 10.14 -12.67
CA ASN A 147 -20.25 10.64 -13.61
C ASN A 147 -20.19 12.18 -13.72
N ASP A 148 -21.28 12.84 -14.07
CA ASP A 148 -21.39 14.32 -14.13
C ASP A 148 -21.58 14.98 -12.75
N GLY A 149 -21.43 14.21 -11.66
CA GLY A 149 -21.62 14.69 -10.29
C GLY A 149 -20.44 15.49 -9.73
N ASN A 150 -20.64 16.04 -8.53
CA ASN A 150 -19.58 16.70 -7.75
C ASN A 150 -18.64 15.67 -7.09
N TRP A 151 -17.43 16.09 -6.70
CA TRP A 151 -16.44 15.16 -6.15
C TRP A 151 -16.81 14.60 -4.79
N ARG A 152 -17.59 15.35 -4.00
CA ARG A 152 -18.13 14.86 -2.71
C ARG A 152 -18.99 13.62 -2.90
N GLU A 153 -19.94 13.69 -3.84
CA GLU A 153 -20.85 12.60 -4.15
C GLU A 153 -20.10 11.40 -4.72
N ALA A 154 -19.16 11.63 -5.63
CA ALA A 154 -18.30 10.58 -6.18
C ALA A 154 -17.50 9.86 -5.09
N PHE A 155 -16.91 10.63 -4.15
CA PHE A 155 -16.17 10.09 -3.02
C PHE A 155 -17.06 9.23 -2.12
N LEU A 156 -18.22 9.75 -1.69
CA LEU A 156 -19.11 9.04 -0.77
C LEU A 156 -19.74 7.80 -1.43
N LYS A 157 -20.11 7.86 -2.72
CA LYS A 157 -20.60 6.70 -3.47
C LYS A 157 -19.53 5.61 -3.58
N MET A 158 -18.29 6.00 -3.89
CA MET A 158 -17.17 5.06 -3.94
C MET A 158 -16.92 4.42 -2.57
N LEU A 159 -16.91 5.25 -1.53
CA LEU A 159 -16.71 4.79 -0.15
C LEU A 159 -17.80 3.80 0.30
N HIS A 160 -19.07 4.09 -0.01
CA HIS A 160 -20.18 3.18 0.25
C HIS A 160 -20.01 1.85 -0.47
N ARG A 161 -19.56 1.87 -1.74
CA ARG A 161 -19.30 0.65 -2.51
C ARG A 161 -18.19 -0.18 -1.91
N VAL A 162 -17.07 0.45 -1.55
CA VAL A 162 -15.97 -0.22 -0.85
C VAL A 162 -16.47 -0.84 0.45
N GLN A 163 -17.16 -0.08 1.30
CA GLN A 163 -17.68 -0.58 2.57
C GLN A 163 -18.63 -1.76 2.35
N HIS A 164 -19.58 -1.64 1.43
CA HIS A 164 -20.54 -2.67 1.12
C HIS A 164 -19.85 -3.95 0.61
N ARG A 165 -18.94 -3.82 -0.36
CA ARG A 165 -18.22 -4.95 -0.96
C ARG A 165 -17.17 -5.56 -0.03
N SER A 166 -16.67 -4.82 0.96
CA SER A 166 -15.76 -5.36 1.98
C SER A 166 -16.47 -6.26 2.99
N SER A 167 -17.78 -6.05 3.18
CA SER A 167 -18.59 -6.76 4.18
C SER A 167 -19.54 -7.79 3.56
N VAL A 168 -19.94 -7.60 2.29
CA VAL A 168 -20.90 -8.44 1.58
C VAL A 168 -20.35 -8.77 0.20
N SER A 169 -20.53 -10.02 -0.25
CA SER A 169 -20.14 -10.49 -1.59
C SER A 169 -21.10 -9.99 -2.69
N CYS A 170 -21.29 -8.68 -2.78
CA CYS A 170 -22.14 -8.04 -3.77
C CYS A 170 -21.34 -7.63 -5.02
N THR A 171 -21.89 -7.94 -6.19
CA THR A 171 -21.31 -7.60 -7.49
C THR A 171 -22.23 -6.72 -8.34
N SER A 172 -23.31 -6.20 -7.77
CA SER A 172 -24.33 -5.44 -8.53
C SER A 172 -23.76 -4.14 -9.10
N ASP A 173 -22.84 -3.50 -8.37
CA ASP A 173 -22.21 -2.24 -8.78
C ASP A 173 -21.07 -2.42 -9.80
N GLU A 174 -20.48 -3.61 -9.90
CA GLU A 174 -19.33 -3.87 -10.76
C GLU A 174 -19.47 -5.25 -11.39
N ALA A 175 -20.09 -5.32 -12.56
CA ALA A 175 -20.34 -6.57 -13.27
C ALA A 175 -19.05 -7.23 -13.80
N TRP A 176 -18.03 -6.42 -14.10
CA TRP A 176 -16.76 -6.83 -14.69
C TRP A 176 -15.59 -6.34 -13.84
N THR A 177 -14.66 -7.25 -13.54
CA THR A 177 -13.42 -6.97 -12.84
C THR A 177 -12.28 -6.98 -13.85
N LYS A 178 -11.58 -5.86 -13.94
CA LYS A 178 -10.38 -5.72 -14.78
C LYS A 178 -9.11 -6.09 -14.02
N TYR A 179 -8.15 -6.66 -14.73
CA TYR A 179 -6.85 -7.05 -14.19
C TYR A 179 -5.80 -6.99 -15.30
N ILE A 180 -4.52 -6.96 -14.92
CA ILE A 180 -3.42 -6.86 -15.90
C ILE A 180 -2.60 -8.14 -15.90
N VAL A 181 -2.20 -8.61 -17.07
CA VAL A 181 -1.23 -9.71 -17.24
C VAL A 181 0.02 -9.17 -17.92
N LEU A 182 1.16 -9.23 -17.23
CA LEU A 182 2.48 -8.95 -17.78
C LEU A 182 3.01 -10.20 -18.46
N ASN A 183 3.18 -10.14 -19.79
CA ASN A 183 3.67 -11.27 -20.56
C ASN A 183 5.20 -11.29 -20.61
N ARG A 184 5.76 -12.49 -20.79
CA ARG A 184 7.20 -12.70 -20.93
C ARG A 184 7.82 -12.06 -22.19
N ASN A 185 7.02 -11.76 -23.21
CA ASN A 185 7.48 -11.19 -24.48
C ASN A 185 7.68 -9.66 -24.42
N GLY A 186 7.45 -9.03 -23.25
CA GLY A 186 7.52 -7.58 -23.09
C GLY A 186 6.18 -6.87 -23.20
N SER A 187 5.13 -7.52 -23.73
CA SER A 187 3.78 -6.94 -23.76
C SER A 187 3.05 -7.09 -22.43
N ALA A 188 1.95 -6.37 -22.29
CA ALA A 188 1.01 -6.56 -21.20
C ALA A 188 -0.43 -6.42 -21.70
N ASN A 189 -1.34 -7.17 -21.09
CA ASN A 189 -2.76 -7.17 -21.44
C ASN A 189 -3.61 -6.69 -20.26
N GLU A 190 -4.52 -5.74 -20.48
CA GLU A 190 -5.64 -5.45 -19.59
C GLU A 190 -6.79 -6.38 -19.98
N LEU A 191 -7.12 -7.31 -19.12
CA LEU A 191 -8.16 -8.30 -19.31
C LEU A 191 -9.33 -8.02 -18.37
N GLU A 192 -10.49 -8.58 -18.70
CA GLU A 192 -11.68 -8.49 -17.86
C GLU A 192 -12.36 -9.84 -17.72
N ASN A 193 -12.98 -10.07 -16.57
CA ASN A 193 -13.81 -11.25 -16.32
C ASN A 193 -14.99 -10.85 -15.43
N SER A 194 -16.05 -11.66 -15.43
CA SER A 194 -17.25 -11.39 -14.64
C SER A 194 -16.92 -11.40 -13.14
N SER A 195 -17.29 -10.34 -12.44
CA SER A 195 -17.01 -10.19 -11.01
C SER A 195 -17.65 -11.26 -10.13
N ARG A 196 -18.75 -11.89 -10.59
CA ARG A 196 -19.44 -12.96 -9.86
C ARG A 196 -18.60 -14.22 -9.71
N ASN A 197 -17.80 -14.51 -10.72
CA ASN A 197 -16.98 -15.72 -10.80
C ASN A 197 -15.48 -15.37 -10.85
N PHE A 198 -15.12 -14.15 -10.43
CA PHE A 198 -13.74 -13.69 -10.46
C PHE A 198 -12.94 -14.40 -9.37
N ASN A 199 -12.16 -15.40 -9.77
CA ASN A 199 -11.23 -16.09 -8.90
C ASN A 199 -9.81 -16.01 -9.50
N PRO A 200 -8.95 -15.10 -9.01
CA PRO A 200 -7.64 -14.90 -9.59
C PRO A 200 -6.76 -16.16 -9.51
N LEU A 201 -6.90 -16.96 -8.46
CA LEU A 201 -6.10 -18.19 -8.32
C LEU A 201 -6.46 -19.21 -9.42
N ALA A 202 -7.76 -19.42 -9.67
CA ALA A 202 -8.22 -20.31 -10.73
C ALA A 202 -7.80 -19.80 -12.11
N MET A 203 -8.03 -18.51 -12.38
CA MET A 203 -7.66 -17.88 -13.65
C MET A 203 -6.15 -17.93 -13.91
N PHE A 204 -5.33 -17.70 -12.89
CA PHE A 204 -3.88 -17.79 -13.03
C PHE A 204 -3.41 -19.24 -13.24
N ASN A 205 -4.06 -20.22 -12.62
CA ASN A 205 -3.76 -21.63 -12.89
C ASN A 205 -4.09 -22.03 -14.32
N GLU A 206 -5.15 -21.49 -14.93
CA GLU A 206 -5.43 -21.65 -16.36
C GLU A 206 -4.34 -21.01 -17.23
N LEU A 207 -3.92 -19.78 -16.90
CA LEU A 207 -2.80 -19.12 -17.58
C LEU A 207 -1.49 -19.93 -17.47
N LYS A 208 -1.21 -20.53 -16.31
CA LYS A 208 -0.07 -21.44 -16.13
C LYS A 208 -0.18 -22.66 -17.01
N LEU A 209 -1.36 -23.28 -17.08
CA LEU A 209 -1.61 -24.46 -17.90
C LEU A 209 -1.35 -24.15 -19.39
N GLN A 210 -1.86 -23.03 -19.89
CA GLN A 210 -1.64 -22.56 -21.26
C GLN A 210 -0.14 -22.32 -21.58
N ASN A 211 0.65 -21.97 -20.56
CA ASN A 211 2.09 -21.73 -20.69
C ASN A 211 2.96 -22.96 -20.36
N ASN A 212 2.37 -24.14 -20.14
CA ASN A 212 3.08 -25.36 -19.70
C ASN A 212 3.79 -25.23 -18.33
N LEU A 213 3.27 -24.39 -17.44
CA LEU A 213 3.80 -24.12 -16.10
C LEU A 213 2.92 -24.70 -14.98
N ALA A 214 2.01 -25.63 -15.30
CA ALA A 214 1.09 -26.24 -14.33
C ALA A 214 1.81 -27.01 -13.20
N HIS A 215 3.02 -27.49 -13.47
CA HIS A 215 3.85 -28.22 -12.50
C HIS A 215 4.54 -27.31 -11.46
N LEU A 216 4.58 -25.99 -11.69
CA LEU A 216 5.15 -25.03 -10.77
C LEU A 216 4.10 -24.57 -9.76
N GLU A 217 4.53 -24.18 -8.57
CA GLU A 217 3.64 -23.58 -7.57
C GLU A 217 3.25 -22.15 -7.96
N THR A 218 2.01 -21.76 -7.65
CA THR A 218 1.58 -20.36 -7.80
C THR A 218 2.07 -19.55 -6.61
N ARG A 219 2.85 -18.51 -6.89
CA ARG A 219 3.40 -17.59 -5.90
C ARG A 219 2.65 -16.27 -5.96
N ILE A 220 2.32 -15.73 -4.78
CA ILE A 220 1.53 -14.51 -4.64
C ILE A 220 2.32 -13.53 -3.80
N ARG A 221 2.56 -12.33 -4.33
CA ARG A 221 3.25 -11.25 -3.62
C ARG A 221 2.30 -10.08 -3.38
N LEU A 222 2.32 -9.54 -2.16
CA LEU A 222 1.73 -8.25 -1.86
C LEU A 222 2.66 -7.14 -2.36
N VAL A 223 2.21 -6.34 -3.32
CA VAL A 223 3.01 -5.27 -3.93
C VAL A 223 2.82 -3.94 -3.21
N LEU A 224 1.57 -3.58 -2.96
CA LEU A 224 1.24 -2.31 -2.33
C LEU A 224 -0.08 -2.46 -1.61
N GLU A 225 -0.16 -1.95 -0.39
CA GLU A 225 -1.42 -1.76 0.31
C GLU A 225 -1.73 -0.27 0.42
N ILE A 226 -2.95 0.11 0.04
CA ILE A 226 -3.54 1.45 0.24
C ILE A 226 -4.75 1.32 1.17
N ALA A 227 -5.43 2.43 1.50
CA ALA A 227 -6.45 2.47 2.54
C ALA A 227 -7.57 1.41 2.41
N ASP A 228 -8.01 1.13 1.18
CA ASP A 228 -9.16 0.25 0.92
C ASP A 228 -8.83 -0.97 0.04
N VAL A 229 -7.61 -1.03 -0.51
CA VAL A 229 -7.24 -1.99 -1.54
C VAL A 229 -5.81 -2.44 -1.31
N ARG A 230 -5.52 -3.70 -1.61
CA ARG A 230 -4.16 -4.18 -1.82
C ARG A 230 -3.95 -4.71 -3.22
N ILE A 231 -2.76 -4.47 -3.76
CA ILE A 231 -2.32 -4.89 -5.08
C ILE A 231 -1.53 -6.18 -4.91
N LEU A 232 -2.00 -7.25 -5.55
CA LEU A 232 -1.39 -8.57 -5.50
C LEU A 232 -0.84 -8.96 -6.86
N ALA A 233 0.34 -9.58 -6.86
CA ALA A 233 0.98 -10.16 -8.05
C ALA A 233 1.00 -11.68 -7.95
N PHE A 234 0.44 -12.35 -8.94
CA PHE A 234 0.40 -13.80 -9.10
C PHE A 234 1.41 -14.20 -10.17
N GLY A 235 2.31 -15.12 -9.84
CA GLY A 235 3.35 -15.57 -10.75
C GLY A 235 3.81 -17.00 -10.44
N THR A 236 4.84 -17.45 -11.14
CA THR A 236 5.53 -18.71 -10.85
C THR A 236 7.02 -18.49 -10.76
N LEU A 237 7.66 -19.16 -9.80
CA LEU A 237 9.09 -19.12 -9.56
C LEU A 237 9.74 -20.45 -9.94
N THR A 238 10.87 -20.39 -10.63
CA THR A 238 11.69 -21.58 -10.94
C THR A 238 13.15 -21.17 -11.14
N ARG A 239 14.09 -22.13 -11.14
CA ARG A 239 15.46 -21.90 -11.61
C ARG A 239 15.48 -22.11 -13.12
N PRO A 240 15.44 -21.04 -13.94
CA PRO A 240 15.30 -21.21 -15.38
C PRO A 240 16.58 -21.79 -15.97
N ARG A 241 16.44 -22.84 -16.79
CA ARG A 241 17.55 -23.37 -17.58
C ARG A 241 18.01 -22.42 -18.69
N ALA A 242 17.14 -21.50 -19.11
CA ALA A 242 17.39 -20.55 -20.19
C ALA A 242 16.74 -19.20 -19.89
N GLN A 243 17.46 -18.11 -20.20
CA GLN A 243 16.99 -16.73 -19.97
C GLN A 243 15.70 -16.39 -20.72
N ARG A 244 15.37 -17.10 -21.81
CA ARG A 244 14.15 -16.88 -22.60
C ARG A 244 12.85 -17.15 -21.81
N ASN A 245 12.92 -17.95 -20.75
CA ASN A 245 11.75 -18.27 -19.93
C ASN A 245 11.48 -17.20 -18.86
N VAL A 246 12.44 -16.31 -18.62
CA VAL A 246 12.38 -15.28 -17.59
C VAL A 246 11.47 -14.14 -18.04
N ASN A 247 10.56 -13.74 -17.16
CA ASN A 247 9.70 -12.59 -17.39
C ASN A 247 10.37 -11.33 -16.82
N LYS A 248 11.06 -10.59 -17.70
CA LYS A 248 11.73 -9.34 -17.32
C LYS A 248 10.77 -8.27 -16.81
N ASN A 249 9.53 -8.23 -17.31
CA ASN A 249 8.51 -7.30 -16.85
C ASN A 249 8.04 -7.62 -15.43
N ALA A 250 7.84 -8.89 -15.11
CA ALA A 250 7.53 -9.35 -13.77
C ALA A 250 8.63 -8.96 -12.77
N HIS A 251 9.89 -9.20 -13.15
CA HIS A 251 11.04 -8.77 -12.36
C HIS A 251 11.07 -7.25 -12.17
N CYS A 252 10.97 -6.46 -13.24
CA CYS A 252 10.96 -4.99 -13.12
C CYS A 252 9.79 -4.47 -12.28
N PHE A 253 8.64 -5.14 -12.31
CA PHE A 253 7.46 -4.73 -11.53
C PHE A 253 7.65 -4.96 -10.02
N LEU A 254 8.23 -6.10 -9.64
CA LEU A 254 8.47 -6.44 -8.23
C LEU A 254 9.76 -5.85 -7.66
N HIS A 255 10.73 -5.53 -8.51
CA HIS A 255 12.00 -4.90 -8.16
C HIS A 255 12.06 -3.52 -8.81
N PRO A 256 11.39 -2.50 -8.21
CA PRO A 256 11.46 -1.16 -8.72
C PRO A 256 12.92 -0.71 -8.82
N PRO A 257 13.27 -0.01 -9.90
CA PRO A 257 14.60 0.58 -10.01
C PRO A 257 14.91 1.49 -8.81
N GLY A 258 16.16 1.44 -8.32
CA GLY A 258 16.63 2.18 -7.15
C GLY A 258 16.59 1.41 -5.81
N ILE A 259 16.11 0.17 -5.80
CA ILE A 259 16.20 -0.72 -4.62
C ILE A 259 17.51 -1.51 -4.59
N ASP A 260 18.02 -1.91 -5.75
CA ASP A 260 19.27 -2.65 -5.82
C ASP A 260 20.37 -1.77 -5.25
N MET A 261 20.91 -2.15 -4.08
CA MET A 261 22.04 -1.49 -3.46
C MET A 261 23.23 -1.63 -4.41
N GLN A 262 23.44 -0.62 -5.26
CA GLN A 262 24.61 -0.48 -6.14
C GLN A 262 25.96 -0.40 -5.39
N GLY A 263 25.98 -0.64 -4.07
CA GLY A 263 27.18 -0.64 -3.23
C GLY A 263 27.76 -2.02 -2.91
N CYS A 264 27.10 -3.14 -3.24
CA CYS A 264 27.58 -4.47 -2.85
C CYS A 264 28.07 -5.37 -3.99
N THR A 265 27.80 -5.04 -5.26
CA THR A 265 28.33 -5.80 -6.41
C THR A 265 29.74 -5.33 -6.76
N GLY A 266 30.65 -5.42 -5.78
CA GLY A 266 32.08 -5.54 -6.07
C GLY A 266 32.40 -7.02 -6.16
N ASN A 267 32.05 -7.65 -7.29
CA ASN A 267 32.68 -8.86 -7.85
C ASN A 267 31.88 -9.34 -9.07
N ASP A 268 32.32 -8.94 -10.26
CA ASP A 268 31.95 -9.60 -11.51
C ASP A 268 32.32 -11.10 -11.44
N PRO A 269 31.39 -12.04 -11.66
CA PRO A 269 31.72 -13.46 -11.80
C PRO A 269 32.18 -13.81 -13.23
N GLN A 270 32.93 -12.92 -13.89
CA GLN A 270 33.57 -13.20 -15.19
C GLN A 270 35.06 -13.58 -15.11
N SER A 271 35.66 -13.62 -13.93
CA SER A 271 36.99 -14.21 -13.75
C SER A 271 36.88 -15.69 -13.36
N ALA A 272 36.74 -16.55 -14.37
CA ALA A 272 37.26 -17.90 -14.27
C ALA A 272 38.76 -17.83 -13.87
N PRO A 273 39.30 -18.78 -13.10
CA PRO A 273 40.68 -18.71 -12.62
C PRO A 273 41.65 -18.88 -13.80
N ALA A 274 42.11 -17.75 -14.34
CA ALA A 274 43.31 -17.72 -15.14
C ALA A 274 44.50 -17.88 -14.17
N VAL A 275 45.25 -18.96 -14.40
CA VAL A 275 46.54 -19.31 -13.82
C VAL A 275 47.38 -18.06 -13.47
N ASP A 276 47.72 -17.92 -12.19
CA ASP A 276 48.67 -16.93 -11.68
C ASP A 276 50.05 -17.17 -12.29
N ASP A 277 50.49 -16.26 -13.16
CA ASP A 277 51.89 -16.11 -13.55
C ASP A 277 52.47 -14.94 -12.75
N HIS A 278 53.49 -15.24 -11.96
CA HIS A 278 54.14 -14.32 -11.02
C HIS A 278 55.06 -13.34 -11.77
N GLY A 279 54.49 -12.23 -12.24
CA GLY A 279 55.23 -11.09 -12.79
C GLY A 279 55.20 -9.88 -11.87
N VAL A 280 56.31 -9.64 -11.16
CA VAL A 280 56.57 -8.46 -10.32
C VAL A 280 56.58 -7.18 -11.19
N TYR A 281 55.70 -6.21 -10.91
CA TYR A 281 55.86 -4.82 -11.35
C TYR A 281 55.58 -3.82 -10.22
N PRO A 282 56.29 -2.67 -10.21
CA PRO A 282 56.31 -1.73 -9.09
C PRO A 282 55.10 -0.80 -9.06
N MET A 283 54.64 -0.55 -7.84
CA MET A 283 53.58 0.38 -7.45
C MET A 283 53.86 1.81 -7.94
N GLN A 284 52.87 2.41 -8.59
CA GLN A 284 52.77 3.87 -8.71
C GLN A 284 51.45 4.37 -8.11
N GLU A 285 51.61 5.40 -7.30
CA GLU A 285 50.64 5.98 -6.39
C GLU A 285 49.59 6.84 -7.10
N LEU A 286 48.40 6.87 -6.47
CA LEU A 286 47.52 8.03 -6.31
C LEU A 286 47.19 8.84 -7.57
N ASN A 287 45.99 8.58 -8.11
CA ASN A 287 45.10 9.65 -8.54
C ASN A 287 43.65 9.25 -8.27
N ALA A 288 43.16 9.62 -7.10
CA ALA A 288 41.74 9.66 -6.80
C ALA A 288 41.11 10.77 -7.66
N SER A 289 40.74 10.44 -8.90
CA SER A 289 39.84 11.29 -9.66
C SER A 289 38.46 11.16 -9.05
N MET A 290 38.02 12.21 -8.35
CA MET A 290 36.62 12.44 -8.05
C MET A 290 35.85 12.38 -9.38
N ASN A 291 35.27 11.22 -9.68
CA ASN A 291 34.23 11.16 -10.68
C ASN A 291 33.04 11.94 -10.12
N PRO A 292 32.50 12.92 -10.87
CA PRO A 292 31.29 13.59 -10.47
C PRO A 292 30.21 12.51 -10.37
N VAL A 293 29.63 12.37 -9.18
CA VAL A 293 28.36 11.67 -8.97
C VAL A 293 27.37 12.28 -9.95
N SER A 294 27.15 11.62 -11.08
CA SER A 294 26.08 11.97 -12.00
C SER A 294 24.78 11.84 -11.22
N PRO A 295 24.00 12.91 -11.00
CA PRO A 295 22.67 12.78 -10.47
C PRO A 295 21.76 12.32 -11.61
N SER A 296 21.76 11.03 -11.93
CA SER A 296 20.62 10.41 -12.60
C SER A 296 19.49 10.39 -11.58
N GLY A 297 18.76 11.50 -11.57
CA GLY A 297 17.91 11.98 -10.48
C GLY A 297 16.80 11.03 -10.01
N PRO A 298 16.25 11.36 -8.84
CA PRO A 298 15.80 10.42 -7.81
C PRO A 298 14.35 10.01 -8.04
N TYR A 299 13.98 8.75 -7.75
CA TYR A 299 12.57 8.35 -7.77
C TYR A 299 11.73 9.29 -6.89
N THR A 300 10.84 10.05 -7.52
CA THR A 300 9.70 10.68 -6.87
C THR A 300 8.52 10.63 -7.81
N ARG A 301 7.72 9.56 -7.74
CA ARG A 301 6.25 9.74 -7.74
C ARG A 301 5.49 8.48 -7.33
N LEU A 302 4.97 8.53 -6.10
CA LEU A 302 3.52 8.43 -5.91
C LEU A 302 3.02 9.81 -5.50
N ALA A 303 2.15 10.42 -6.32
CA ALA A 303 1.37 11.58 -5.87
C ALA A 303 0.09 11.09 -5.17
N HIS A 304 -0.60 10.13 -5.77
CA HIS A 304 -1.77 9.45 -5.21
C HIS A 304 -1.96 8.11 -5.95
N PRO A 305 -2.51 7.04 -5.35
CA PRO A 305 -3.06 6.95 -4.00
C PRO A 305 -1.99 6.85 -2.91
N ARG A 306 -2.35 7.13 -1.66
CA ARG A 306 -1.44 7.12 -0.52
C ARG A 306 -1.25 5.70 0.02
N PRO A 307 0.00 5.20 0.13
CA PRO A 307 0.27 3.92 0.76
C PRO A 307 -0.21 3.85 2.21
N ASN A 308 -0.62 2.66 2.64
CA ASN A 308 -0.80 2.33 4.05
C ASN A 308 0.55 2.55 4.78
N PRO A 309 0.57 3.01 6.05
CA PRO A 309 1.75 3.03 6.91
C PRO A 309 2.74 1.85 6.76
N SER A 310 2.26 0.62 6.57
CA SER A 310 3.11 -0.57 6.34
C SER A 310 3.96 -0.49 5.07
N HIS A 311 3.58 0.35 4.12
CA HIS A 311 4.22 0.60 2.83
C HIS A 311 4.50 2.10 2.62
N ALA A 312 4.67 2.87 3.70
CA ALA A 312 4.78 4.33 3.65
C ALA A 312 5.90 4.85 2.74
N ASN A 313 6.98 4.07 2.56
CA ASN A 313 8.12 4.44 1.72
C ASN A 313 8.04 3.87 0.30
N TYR A 314 6.93 3.22 -0.09
CA TYR A 314 6.77 2.68 -1.44
C TYR A 314 7.13 3.76 -2.50
N PRO A 315 7.94 3.43 -3.54
CA PRO A 315 8.36 2.08 -3.92
C PRO A 315 9.51 1.51 -3.11
N PHE A 316 10.21 2.32 -2.32
CA PHE A 316 11.37 1.92 -1.52
C PHE A 316 11.01 1.03 -0.33
N TYR A 317 12.06 0.50 0.30
CA TYR A 317 11.98 -0.28 1.53
C TYR A 317 11.33 0.52 2.67
N THR A 318 10.27 -0.04 3.25
CA THR A 318 9.69 0.49 4.49
C THR A 318 10.22 -0.32 5.68
N PRO A 319 11.04 0.27 6.57
CA PRO A 319 11.52 -0.43 7.76
C PRO A 319 10.35 -0.75 8.70
N GLY A 320 10.41 -1.90 9.38
CA GLY A 320 9.40 -2.32 10.36
C GLY A 320 8.65 -3.62 10.04
N GLY A 321 9.08 -4.39 9.03
CA GLY A 321 8.64 -5.76 8.77
C GLY A 321 7.22 -5.94 8.22
N GLY A 322 6.39 -4.89 8.21
CA GLY A 322 5.07 -4.88 7.58
C GLY A 322 5.15 -4.96 6.04
N ASP A 323 6.22 -4.43 5.46
CA ASP A 323 6.50 -4.51 4.03
C ASP A 323 7.15 -5.86 3.68
N LYS A 324 6.31 -6.86 3.43
CA LYS A 324 6.74 -8.23 3.16
C LYS A 324 7.32 -8.44 1.77
N ARG A 325 7.33 -7.41 0.90
CA ARG A 325 7.96 -7.48 -0.42
C ARG A 325 9.42 -7.92 -0.35
N TRP A 326 10.10 -7.45 0.68
CA TRP A 326 11.54 -7.61 0.89
C TRP A 326 11.91 -8.83 1.73
N LEU A 327 10.92 -9.63 2.15
CA LEU A 327 11.23 -10.90 2.79
C LEU A 327 11.86 -11.81 1.73
N GLY A 328 13.18 -11.90 1.80
CA GLY A 328 14.05 -12.57 0.84
C GLY A 328 14.93 -11.65 -0.01
N SER A 329 15.02 -10.32 0.22
CA SER A 329 15.79 -9.41 -0.65
C SER A 329 17.32 -9.44 -0.45
N GLY A 330 18.11 -9.69 -1.50
CA GLY A 330 19.58 -9.90 -1.54
C GLY A 330 20.01 -10.81 -2.72
N GLU A 331 21.31 -11.09 -2.94
CA GLU A 331 21.80 -12.06 -3.98
C GLU A 331 21.27 -13.49 -3.79
N VAL A 332 20.55 -13.73 -2.69
CA VAL A 332 19.81 -14.94 -2.30
C VAL A 332 18.30 -14.79 -2.62
N GLU A 333 17.91 -13.78 -3.39
CA GLU A 333 16.53 -13.45 -3.74
C GLU A 333 15.80 -14.62 -4.35
N GLU A 334 14.63 -14.92 -3.76
CA GLU A 334 13.80 -16.03 -4.16
C GLU A 334 14.56 -17.37 -4.17
N GLU A 335 15.62 -17.51 -3.37
CA GLU A 335 16.51 -18.69 -3.36
C GLU A 335 17.19 -18.97 -4.72
N GLY A 336 17.47 -17.89 -5.47
CA GLY A 336 17.98 -17.93 -6.84
C GLY A 336 16.93 -18.34 -7.88
N LEU A 337 15.65 -18.35 -7.51
CA LEU A 337 14.55 -18.52 -8.45
C LEU A 337 14.31 -17.22 -9.21
N GLN A 338 13.70 -17.33 -10.39
CA GLN A 338 13.30 -16.20 -11.20
C GLN A 338 11.85 -16.36 -11.62
N TRP A 339 11.15 -15.23 -11.75
CA TRP A 339 9.80 -15.18 -12.30
C TRP A 339 9.78 -15.65 -13.75
N VAL A 340 9.00 -16.72 -14.00
CA VAL A 340 8.79 -17.28 -15.34
C VAL A 340 7.31 -17.24 -15.73
N GLY A 341 7.04 -17.25 -17.04
CA GLY A 341 5.68 -17.20 -17.56
C GLY A 341 5.04 -15.82 -17.52
N GLY A 342 3.70 -15.76 -17.54
CA GLY A 342 2.97 -14.51 -17.32
C GLY A 342 2.87 -14.19 -15.82
N MET A 343 2.75 -12.90 -15.49
CA MET A 343 2.41 -12.44 -14.14
C MET A 343 1.09 -11.70 -14.16
N MET A 344 0.15 -12.07 -13.30
CA MET A 344 -1.16 -11.45 -13.21
C MET A 344 -1.22 -10.51 -12.01
N ILE A 345 -1.73 -9.30 -12.23
CA ILE A 345 -1.82 -8.22 -11.23
C ILE A 345 -3.30 -7.94 -10.98
N VAL A 346 -3.71 -7.97 -9.71
CA VAL A 346 -5.10 -7.76 -9.30
C VAL A 346 -5.20 -6.80 -8.11
N ALA A 347 -6.32 -6.09 -8.04
CA ALA A 347 -6.68 -5.27 -6.88
C ALA A 347 -7.69 -6.03 -6.01
N GLN A 348 -7.34 -6.30 -4.76
CA GLN A 348 -8.22 -6.94 -3.78
C GLN A 348 -8.71 -5.91 -2.77
N LEU A 349 -10.01 -5.87 -2.50
CA LEU A 349 -10.61 -4.97 -1.51
C LEU A 349 -10.23 -5.44 -0.10
N LEU A 350 -9.90 -4.50 0.77
CA LEU A 350 -9.67 -4.77 2.19
C LEU A 350 -11.01 -4.89 2.92
N GLY A 351 -11.14 -5.89 3.77
CA GLY A 351 -12.26 -6.11 4.67
C GLY A 351 -11.81 -6.40 6.10
N PRO A 352 -12.77 -6.56 7.04
CA PRO A 352 -12.47 -6.69 8.47
C PRO A 352 -11.52 -7.85 8.81
N HIS A 353 -11.58 -8.92 8.00
CA HIS A 353 -10.84 -10.16 8.21
C HIS A 353 -9.60 -10.29 7.31
N THR A 354 -9.26 -9.27 6.52
CA THR A 354 -8.17 -9.38 5.54
C THR A 354 -6.81 -9.62 6.21
N HIS A 355 -6.62 -9.07 7.41
CA HIS A 355 -5.38 -9.20 8.20
C HIS A 355 -5.40 -10.37 9.19
N ASP A 356 -6.51 -11.11 9.30
CA ASP A 356 -6.57 -12.27 10.19
C ASP A 356 -5.63 -13.36 9.66
N VAL A 357 -4.59 -13.68 10.44
CA VAL A 357 -3.71 -14.81 10.16
C VAL A 357 -4.47 -16.07 10.57
N SER A 358 -4.66 -17.00 9.65
CA SER A 358 -5.25 -18.29 10.00
C SER A 358 -4.28 -19.00 10.94
N SER A 359 -4.63 -19.11 12.22
CA SER A 359 -3.80 -19.72 13.27
C SER A 359 -3.57 -21.22 13.09
N ASP A 360 -4.34 -21.86 12.20
CA ASP A 360 -4.52 -23.30 12.21
C ASP A 360 -3.64 -24.03 11.18
N TRP A 361 -2.93 -23.28 10.32
CA TRP A 361 -2.09 -23.85 9.26
C TRP A 361 -0.65 -23.34 9.36
N PRO A 362 0.36 -24.17 9.01
CA PRO A 362 1.71 -23.67 8.78
C PRO A 362 1.61 -22.49 7.80
N PRO A 363 2.30 -21.37 8.05
CA PRO A 363 2.15 -20.17 7.24
C PRO A 363 2.54 -20.47 5.78
N LEU A 364 1.53 -20.78 4.96
CA LEU A 364 1.64 -20.79 3.51
C LEU A 364 1.61 -19.32 3.09
N GLN A 365 2.75 -18.67 3.31
CA GLN A 365 2.93 -17.22 3.37
C GLN A 365 2.29 -16.46 2.19
N ASP A 366 2.20 -17.12 1.03
CA ASP A 366 1.66 -16.55 -0.20
C ASP A 366 0.15 -16.84 -0.38
N LEU A 367 -0.32 -18.06 -0.07
CA LEU A 367 -1.70 -18.47 -0.33
C LEU A 367 -2.69 -17.74 0.59
N ASP A 368 -2.25 -17.42 1.80
CA ASP A 368 -3.01 -16.59 2.74
C ASP A 368 -3.36 -15.22 2.14
N LEU A 369 -2.63 -14.70 1.14
CA LEU A 369 -3.01 -13.43 0.53
C LEU A 369 -4.27 -13.52 -0.35
N ALA A 370 -4.59 -14.70 -0.88
CA ALA A 370 -5.76 -14.88 -1.75
C ALA A 370 -6.88 -15.71 -1.11
N VAL A 371 -6.56 -16.58 -0.15
CA VAL A 371 -7.49 -17.51 0.47
C VAL A 371 -7.73 -17.11 1.92
N GLY A 372 -9.01 -17.05 2.31
CA GLY A 372 -9.43 -16.74 3.67
C GLY A 372 -10.68 -15.86 3.74
N PRO A 373 -11.24 -15.69 4.95
CA PRO A 373 -12.39 -14.83 5.17
C PRO A 373 -12.07 -13.39 4.72
N GLY A 374 -12.99 -12.76 3.98
CA GLY A 374 -12.82 -11.39 3.48
C GLY A 374 -11.79 -11.20 2.36
N ARG A 375 -11.23 -12.28 1.79
CA ARG A 375 -10.22 -12.23 0.71
C ARG A 375 -10.79 -12.57 -0.68
N SER A 376 -12.12 -12.70 -0.80
CA SER A 376 -12.80 -13.02 -2.06
C SER A 376 -13.26 -11.81 -2.87
N ASN A 377 -13.02 -10.59 -2.37
CA ASN A 377 -13.56 -9.37 -2.97
C ASN A 377 -12.48 -8.62 -3.75
N TYR A 378 -12.71 -8.43 -5.06
CA TYR A 378 -11.74 -7.83 -5.98
C TYR A 378 -12.32 -6.61 -6.69
N GLY A 379 -11.50 -5.60 -6.94
CA GLY A 379 -11.87 -4.41 -7.72
C GLY A 379 -11.15 -4.40 -9.07
N SER A 380 -11.66 -3.62 -10.01
CA SER A 380 -10.94 -3.40 -11.27
C SER A 380 -9.59 -2.72 -11.03
N PHE A 381 -8.56 -3.27 -11.67
CA PHE A 381 -7.22 -2.71 -11.81
C PHE A 381 -6.92 -2.45 -13.29
N THR A 382 -6.66 -1.19 -13.66
CA THR A 382 -6.53 -0.76 -15.06
C THR A 382 -5.15 -0.19 -15.38
N TRP A 383 -4.91 0.18 -16.64
CA TRP A 383 -3.67 0.85 -17.06
C TRP A 383 -3.34 2.11 -16.27
N SER A 384 -4.36 2.92 -15.93
CA SER A 384 -4.15 4.13 -15.14
C SER A 384 -3.68 3.82 -13.72
N ASP A 385 -4.09 2.68 -13.19
CA ASP A 385 -3.69 2.21 -11.87
C ASP A 385 -2.25 1.71 -11.90
N LEU A 386 -1.88 0.93 -12.92
CA LEU A 386 -0.51 0.47 -13.12
C LEU A 386 0.47 1.64 -13.31
N ALA A 387 0.11 2.65 -14.11
CA ALA A 387 0.96 3.81 -14.33
C ALA A 387 1.24 4.61 -13.04
N VAL A 388 0.32 4.56 -12.09
CA VAL A 388 0.47 5.20 -10.79
C VAL A 388 1.24 4.34 -9.79
N VAL A 389 0.97 3.03 -9.75
CA VAL A 389 1.63 2.09 -8.82
C VAL A 389 3.06 1.79 -9.26
N ALA A 390 3.31 1.65 -10.55
CA ALA A 390 4.61 1.29 -11.11
C ALA A 390 4.90 2.13 -12.37
N PRO A 391 5.13 3.45 -12.24
CA PRO A 391 5.35 4.35 -13.37
C PRO A 391 6.51 3.92 -14.28
N TRP A 392 7.55 3.30 -13.72
CA TRP A 392 8.70 2.78 -14.48
C TRP A 392 8.32 1.66 -15.46
N MET A 393 7.17 1.03 -15.31
CA MET A 393 6.71 0.00 -16.25
C MET A 393 6.27 0.58 -17.59
N GLU A 394 5.98 1.89 -17.66
CA GLU A 394 5.58 2.54 -18.91
C GLU A 394 6.66 2.46 -19.99
N GLU A 395 7.93 2.58 -19.60
CA GLU A 395 9.08 2.47 -20.50
C GLU A 395 9.46 1.01 -20.80
N ARG A 396 9.04 0.06 -19.95
CA ARG A 396 9.42 -1.36 -20.03
C ARG A 396 8.42 -2.19 -20.83
N ILE A 397 7.13 -1.86 -20.74
CA ILE A 397 6.08 -2.57 -21.47
C ILE A 397 6.12 -2.10 -22.93
N THR A 398 6.48 -3.01 -23.83
CA THR A 398 6.62 -2.69 -25.26
C THR A 398 5.27 -2.44 -25.91
N ASN A 399 4.26 -3.25 -25.57
CA ASN A 399 2.91 -3.18 -26.13
C ASN A 399 1.86 -3.29 -25.03
N LYS A 400 0.96 -2.29 -24.92
CA LYS A 400 -0.21 -2.30 -24.03
C LYS A 400 -1.43 -2.75 -24.84
N ILE A 401 -2.04 -3.87 -24.47
CA ILE A 401 -3.18 -4.46 -25.20
C ILE A 401 -4.41 -4.45 -24.31
N SER A 402 -5.53 -3.91 -24.79
CA SER A 402 -6.81 -3.98 -24.08
C SER A 402 -7.64 -5.15 -24.64
N GLY A 403 -7.80 -6.20 -23.84
CA GLY A 403 -8.51 -7.43 -24.20
C GLY A 403 -7.60 -8.65 -24.38
N ALA A 404 -8.24 -9.80 -24.67
CA ALA A 404 -7.58 -11.12 -24.78
C ALA A 404 -6.76 -11.32 -26.07
N GLY A 405 -6.69 -10.31 -26.94
CA GLY A 405 -5.99 -10.40 -28.22
C GLY A 405 -4.47 -10.49 -28.06
N LEU A 406 -3.83 -11.19 -28.99
CA LEU A 406 -2.41 -10.99 -29.31
C LEU A 406 -2.37 -9.74 -30.19
N GLY A 407 -2.12 -8.57 -29.60
CA GLY A 407 -2.14 -7.29 -30.31
C GLY A 407 -1.41 -7.38 -31.66
N HIS A 408 -2.17 -7.22 -32.75
CA HIS A 408 -1.70 -7.12 -34.12
C HIS A 408 -1.89 -5.70 -34.61
#